data_AF-A0A7W1ABZ6-F1
#
_entry.id   AF-A0A7W1ABZ6-F1
#
_cell.length_a   1.000
_cell.length_b   1.000
_cell.length_c   1.000
_cell.angle_alpha   90.00
_cell.angle_beta   90.00
_cell.angle_gamma   90.00
#
_symmetry.space_group_name_H-M   'P 1'
#
loop_
_entity.id
_entity.type
_entity.pdbx_description
1 polymer ?
#
loop_
_entity_poly.entity_id
_entity_poly.type
_entity_poly.pdbx_seq_one_letter_code
_entity_poly.pdbx_strand_id
1 'polypeptide(L)'
;MTYLCVDGGQTKTAVMLLDDSGRKVEAWRAGALTTPWKPGAMDNLRVVVRSIAEDLGRRLRSASQESPEASCFSLTGYMEGDETIPSLIREEMGRAVPGIVRIHTIPDYVGNWAAATGGEPGVMVIGGGGSVAYGRTGSGEAVRIGGWGHLLGDEGSGFWIGLQAIKAALKSRAGVSQKTALGERVMQRFGTDDDRQVIREVYSATFSEADVAGLVPLVASLAQEGDETAAGILDEAAYHLAG
;
A
#
# COMPACT_ATOMS: atom_id res chain seq x y z
N MET A 1 -27.61 12.97 1.68
CA MET A 1 -26.60 12.95 2.77
C MET A 1 -25.22 12.71 2.15
N THR A 2 -24.11 12.94 2.86
CA THR A 2 -22.76 12.70 2.31
C THR A 2 -21.90 11.82 3.22
N TYR A 3 -20.93 11.13 2.62
CA TYR A 3 -20.00 10.23 3.30
C TYR A 3 -18.57 10.58 2.91
N LEU A 4 -17.66 10.66 3.87
CA LEU A 4 -16.23 10.87 3.62
C LEU A 4 -15.50 9.52 3.55
N CYS A 5 -14.83 9.27 2.45
CA CYS A 5 -13.98 8.09 2.26
C CYS A 5 -12.52 8.55 2.11
N VAL A 6 -11.64 7.99 2.93
CA VAL A 6 -10.20 8.26 2.91
C VAL A 6 -9.47 6.94 2.71
N ASP A 7 -8.68 6.85 1.64
CA ASP A 7 -7.76 5.74 1.35
C ASP A 7 -6.32 6.24 1.50
N GLY A 8 -5.72 5.91 2.64
CA GLY A 8 -4.39 6.38 3.06
C GLY A 8 -3.31 5.35 2.79
N GLY A 9 -2.54 5.55 1.72
CA GLY A 9 -1.42 4.69 1.33
C GLY A 9 -0.05 5.36 1.46
N GLN A 10 1.00 4.59 1.21
CA GLN A 10 2.40 5.05 1.32
C GLN A 10 2.86 5.96 0.18
N THR A 11 2.08 6.08 -0.90
CA THR A 11 2.41 6.95 -2.05
C THR A 11 1.56 8.21 -2.11
N LYS A 12 0.32 8.13 -1.60
CA LYS A 12 -0.66 9.22 -1.56
C LYS A 12 -1.80 8.84 -0.63
N THR A 13 -2.59 9.84 -0.23
CA THR A 13 -3.91 9.61 0.38
C THR A 13 -5.00 10.12 -0.57
N ALA A 14 -5.91 9.26 -0.98
CA ALA A 14 -7.08 9.64 -1.78
C ALA A 14 -8.25 9.97 -0.85
N VAL A 15 -8.95 11.07 -1.13
CA VAL A 15 -10.11 11.50 -0.35
C VAL A 15 -11.29 11.76 -1.27
N MET A 16 -12.45 11.25 -0.89
CA MET A 16 -13.68 11.34 -1.67
C MET A 16 -14.86 11.68 -0.78
N LEU A 17 -15.75 12.53 -1.28
CA LEU A 17 -17.10 12.69 -0.75
C LEU A 17 -18.06 11.96 -1.67
N LEU A 18 -18.88 11.10 -1.09
CA LEU A 18 -19.95 10.37 -1.77
C LEU A 18 -21.31 10.87 -1.29
N ASP A 19 -22.32 10.81 -2.15
CA ASP A 19 -23.72 10.96 -1.75
C ASP A 19 -24.31 9.62 -1.25
N ASP A 20 -25.58 9.64 -0.84
CA ASP A 20 -26.31 8.45 -0.37
C ASP A 20 -26.59 7.39 -1.44
N SER A 21 -26.45 7.75 -2.72
CA SER A 21 -26.47 6.80 -3.83
C SER A 21 -25.10 6.21 -4.16
N GLY A 22 -24.06 6.56 -3.39
CA GLY A 22 -22.68 6.15 -3.60
C GLY A 22 -21.99 6.89 -4.74
N ARG A 23 -22.58 7.97 -5.27
CA ARG A 23 -21.98 8.74 -6.36
C ARG A 23 -20.99 9.74 -5.79
N LYS A 24 -19.86 9.86 -6.48
CA LYS A 24 -18.81 10.81 -6.14
C LYS A 24 -19.30 12.24 -6.35
N VAL A 25 -19.35 12.99 -5.25
CA VAL A 25 -19.62 14.44 -5.21
C VAL A 25 -18.32 15.19 -5.48
N GLU A 26 -17.28 14.90 -4.71
CA GLU A 26 -15.96 15.52 -4.83
C GLU A 26 -14.84 14.50 -4.56
N ALA A 27 -13.64 14.79 -5.07
CA ALA A 27 -12.44 14.05 -4.72
C ALA A 27 -11.20 14.93 -4.78
N TRP A 28 -10.26 14.65 -3.89
CA TRP A 28 -8.95 15.29 -3.85
C TRP A 28 -7.90 14.32 -3.32
N ARG A 29 -6.66 14.80 -3.23
CA ARG A 29 -5.53 14.04 -2.71
C ARG A 29 -4.88 14.79 -1.56
N ALA A 30 -4.44 14.05 -0.56
CA ALA A 30 -3.59 14.53 0.51
C ALA A 30 -2.23 13.80 0.46
N GLY A 31 -1.33 14.17 1.38
CA GLY A 31 0.01 13.59 1.47
C GLY A 31 0.01 12.07 1.67
N ALA A 32 1.13 11.44 1.34
CA ALA A 32 1.38 10.04 1.63
C ALA A 32 1.48 9.80 3.14
N LEU A 33 1.09 8.60 3.58
CA LEU A 33 1.26 8.15 4.95
C LEU A 33 2.55 7.37 5.14
N THR A 34 3.21 7.63 6.25
CA THR A 34 4.28 6.79 6.75
C THR A 34 3.67 5.67 7.60
N THR A 35 4.09 4.42 7.38
CA THR A 35 3.64 3.27 8.16
C THR A 35 3.79 3.54 9.67
N PRO A 36 2.76 3.28 10.52
CA PRO A 36 2.69 3.75 11.92
C PRO A 36 3.91 3.48 12.80
N TRP A 37 4.68 2.42 12.51
CA TRP A 37 5.83 1.97 13.30
C TRP A 37 7.17 2.56 12.84
N LYS A 38 7.20 3.31 11.73
CA LYS A 38 8.41 3.99 11.24
C LYS A 38 8.61 5.31 11.99
N PRO A 39 9.86 5.79 12.16
CA PRO A 39 10.13 7.08 12.78
C PRO A 39 9.34 8.23 12.13
N GLY A 40 8.71 9.07 12.96
CA GLY A 40 7.93 10.22 12.49
C GLY A 40 6.54 9.91 11.93
N ALA A 41 6.08 8.64 11.99
CA ALA A 41 4.80 8.26 11.40
C ALA A 41 3.59 8.97 12.02
N MET A 42 3.56 9.14 13.34
CA MET A 42 2.45 9.83 14.02
C MET A 42 2.40 11.32 13.70
N ASP A 43 3.56 11.97 13.53
CA ASP A 43 3.62 13.38 13.11
C ASP A 43 3.17 13.53 11.66
N ASN A 44 3.62 12.64 10.78
CA ASN A 44 3.17 12.59 9.39
C ASN A 44 1.64 12.36 9.32
N LEU A 45 1.09 11.40 10.06
CA LEU A 45 -0.34 11.16 10.14
C LEU A 45 -1.09 12.41 10.61
N ARG A 46 -0.60 13.09 11.65
CA ARG A 46 -1.21 14.35 12.15
C ARG A 46 -1.26 15.41 11.07
N VAL A 47 -0.16 15.63 10.35
CA VAL A 47 -0.09 16.61 9.26
C VAL A 47 -1.07 16.26 8.15
N VAL A 48 -1.12 14.99 7.73
CA VAL A 48 -2.01 14.55 6.64
C VAL A 48 -3.46 14.66 7.05
N VAL A 49 -3.85 14.16 8.22
CA VAL A 49 -5.25 14.22 8.68
C VAL A 49 -5.70 15.66 8.89
N ARG A 50 -4.85 16.53 9.45
CA ARG A 50 -5.15 17.96 9.58
C ARG A 50 -5.42 18.60 8.23
N SER A 51 -4.58 18.33 7.23
CA SER A 51 -4.80 18.84 5.87
C SER A 51 -6.12 18.34 5.27
N ILE A 52 -6.48 17.08 5.49
CA ILE A 52 -7.77 16.53 5.06
C ILE A 52 -8.94 17.26 5.75
N ALA A 53 -8.83 17.48 7.06
CA ALA A 53 -9.85 18.13 7.87
C ALA A 53 -10.06 19.60 7.43
N GLU A 54 -8.98 20.33 7.21
CA GLU A 54 -9.00 21.72 6.73
C GLU A 54 -9.59 21.82 5.32
N ASP A 55 -9.19 20.93 4.41
CA ASP A 55 -9.72 20.88 3.05
C ASP A 55 -11.20 20.54 3.03
N LEU A 56 -11.62 19.54 3.79
CA LEU A 56 -13.04 19.19 3.94
C LEU A 56 -13.83 20.37 4.50
N GLY A 57 -13.36 20.99 5.59
CA GLY A 57 -14.03 22.14 6.20
C GLY A 57 -14.19 23.30 5.22
N ARG A 58 -13.18 23.59 4.39
CA ARG A 58 -13.27 24.62 3.35
C ARG A 58 -14.31 24.27 2.28
N ARG A 59 -14.33 23.03 1.81
CA ARG A 59 -15.27 22.55 0.78
C ARG A 59 -16.71 22.62 1.27
N LEU A 60 -16.99 22.09 2.46
CA LEU A 60 -18.32 22.14 3.08
C LEU A 60 -18.83 23.57 3.21
N ARG A 61 -17.98 24.50 3.70
CA ARG A 61 -18.35 25.93 3.78
C ARG A 61 -18.62 26.54 2.42
N SER A 62 -17.80 26.25 1.41
CA SER A 62 -17.98 26.80 0.06
C SER A 62 -19.24 26.30 -0.64
N ALA A 63 -19.66 25.06 -0.34
CA ALA A 63 -20.85 24.44 -0.91
C ALA A 63 -22.10 24.63 -0.04
N SER A 64 -22.00 25.33 1.10
CA SER A 64 -23.05 25.42 2.12
C SER A 64 -23.61 24.05 2.52
N GLN A 65 -22.73 23.05 2.63
CA GLN A 65 -23.07 21.67 2.97
C GLN A 65 -22.82 21.40 4.45
N GLU A 66 -23.65 20.53 5.03
CA GLU A 66 -23.46 19.99 6.37
C GLU A 66 -22.32 18.98 6.42
N SER A 67 -21.85 18.68 7.63
CA SER A 67 -20.83 17.66 7.87
C SER A 67 -21.28 16.29 7.36
N PRO A 68 -20.33 15.46 6.86
CA PRO A 68 -20.66 14.11 6.41
C PRO A 68 -21.32 13.30 7.51
N GLU A 69 -22.26 12.46 7.10
CA GLU A 69 -23.03 11.59 7.99
C GLU A 69 -22.13 10.60 8.73
N ALA A 70 -21.14 10.07 8.01
CA ALA A 70 -20.07 9.22 8.53
C ALA A 70 -18.79 9.43 7.71
N SER A 71 -17.65 9.05 8.32
CA SER A 71 -16.34 9.06 7.68
C SER A 71 -15.65 7.73 7.85
N CYS A 72 -14.96 7.24 6.83
CA CYS A 72 -14.17 6.02 6.90
C CYS A 72 -12.73 6.30 6.44
N PHE A 73 -11.78 6.02 7.33
CA PHE A 73 -10.35 6.10 7.10
C PHE A 73 -9.80 4.69 6.94
N SER A 74 -9.57 4.28 5.70
CA SER A 74 -8.91 3.04 5.30
C SER A 74 -7.42 3.28 5.21
N LEU A 75 -6.64 2.82 6.19
CA LEU A 75 -5.25 3.26 6.38
C LEU A 75 -4.24 2.11 6.30
N THR A 76 -3.17 2.33 5.56
CA THR A 76 -2.06 1.39 5.46
C THR A 76 -1.32 1.24 6.78
N GLY A 77 -1.07 -0.01 7.17
CA GLY A 77 -0.39 -0.35 8.42
C GLY A 77 -1.20 -0.11 9.70
N TYR A 78 -2.46 0.34 9.61
CA TYR A 78 -3.36 0.36 10.76
C TYR A 78 -3.78 -1.07 11.13
N MET A 79 -3.77 -1.37 12.43
CA MET A 79 -4.23 -2.63 12.98
C MET A 79 -5.40 -2.37 13.93
N GLU A 80 -6.47 -3.16 13.80
CA GLU A 80 -7.61 -3.08 14.69
C GLU A 80 -7.18 -3.28 16.15
N GLY A 81 -7.73 -2.48 17.05
CA GLY A 81 -7.41 -2.49 18.49
C GLY A 81 -6.40 -1.42 18.92
N ASP A 82 -5.70 -0.75 18.00
CA ASP A 82 -4.94 0.46 18.33
C ASP A 82 -5.86 1.69 18.32
N GLU A 83 -6.08 2.29 19.48
CA GLU A 83 -6.90 3.50 19.63
C GLU A 83 -6.12 4.81 19.43
N THR A 84 -4.80 4.76 19.29
CA THR A 84 -3.95 5.95 19.11
C THR A 84 -4.28 6.66 17.79
N ILE A 85 -4.36 5.89 16.69
CA ILE A 85 -4.67 6.40 15.35
C ILE A 85 -6.12 6.91 15.25
N PRO A 86 -7.16 6.14 15.62
CA PRO A 86 -8.53 6.63 15.65
C PRO A 86 -8.73 7.88 16.53
N SER A 87 -8.08 7.94 17.69
CA SER A 87 -8.19 9.10 18.59
C SER A 87 -7.59 10.36 17.98
N LEU A 88 -6.42 10.25 17.34
CA LEU A 88 -5.81 11.36 16.62
C LEU A 88 -6.71 11.85 15.48
N ILE A 89 -7.30 10.91 14.72
CA ILE A 89 -8.19 11.28 13.60
C ILE A 89 -9.42 12.04 14.12
N ARG A 90 -10.05 11.54 15.19
CA ARG A 90 -11.18 12.23 15.83
C ARG A 90 -10.79 13.63 16.31
N GLU A 91 -9.62 13.78 16.92
CA GLU A 91 -9.10 15.07 17.40
C GLU A 91 -8.92 16.08 16.25
N GLU A 92 -8.17 15.72 15.20
CA GLU A 92 -7.88 16.65 14.10
C GLU A 92 -9.12 16.95 13.24
N MET A 93 -9.98 15.96 13.00
CA MET A 93 -11.23 16.18 12.26
C MET A 93 -12.20 17.08 13.02
N GLY A 94 -12.37 16.87 14.33
CA GLY A 94 -13.25 17.66 15.18
C GLY A 94 -12.85 19.14 15.28
N ARG A 95 -11.57 19.48 15.07
CA ARG A 95 -11.08 20.86 15.06
C ARG A 95 -11.54 21.67 13.85
N ALA A 96 -11.56 21.06 12.67
CA ALA A 96 -11.79 21.79 11.41
C ALA A 96 -13.20 21.59 10.84
N VAL A 97 -13.92 20.54 11.27
CA VAL A 97 -15.22 20.14 10.74
C VAL A 97 -16.24 20.03 11.88
N PRO A 98 -16.92 21.14 12.24
CA PRO A 98 -17.91 21.15 13.32
C PRO A 98 -19.03 20.13 13.09
N GLY A 99 -19.37 19.35 14.12
CA GLY A 99 -20.45 18.36 14.05
C GLY A 99 -20.11 17.08 13.27
N ILE A 100 -18.84 16.87 12.88
CA ILE A 100 -18.43 15.57 12.35
C ILE A 100 -18.59 14.48 13.41
N VAL A 101 -19.27 13.41 13.04
CA VAL A 101 -19.57 12.26 13.90
C VAL A 101 -19.33 10.96 13.11
N ARG A 102 -19.36 9.80 13.80
CA ARG A 102 -19.21 8.47 13.20
C ARG A 102 -17.98 8.35 12.29
N ILE A 103 -16.80 8.54 12.90
CA ILE A 103 -15.51 8.35 12.24
C ILE A 103 -15.05 6.91 12.50
N HIS A 104 -14.97 6.13 11.43
CA HIS A 104 -14.43 4.78 11.42
C HIS A 104 -13.00 4.80 10.89
N THR A 105 -12.13 4.01 11.52
CA THR A 105 -10.80 3.72 11.02
C THR A 105 -10.70 2.23 10.80
N ILE A 106 -10.30 1.82 9.61
CA ILE A 106 -10.17 0.42 9.21
C ILE A 106 -8.80 0.20 8.56
N PRO A 107 -8.26 -1.02 8.61
CA PRO A 107 -7.07 -1.35 7.84
C PRO A 107 -7.32 -1.24 6.34
N ASP A 108 -6.30 -0.87 5.56
CA ASP A 108 -6.38 -0.74 4.11
C ASP A 108 -6.91 -1.99 3.39
N TYR A 109 -6.52 -3.18 3.84
CA TYR A 109 -7.02 -4.44 3.27
C TYR A 109 -8.53 -4.66 3.49
N VAL A 110 -9.12 -4.11 4.55
CA VAL A 110 -10.58 -4.17 4.77
C VAL A 110 -11.30 -3.23 3.80
N GLY A 111 -10.76 -2.02 3.62
CA GLY A 111 -11.30 -1.05 2.65
C GLY A 111 -11.22 -1.57 1.21
N ASN A 112 -10.08 -2.14 0.83
CA ASN A 112 -9.89 -2.76 -0.48
C ASN A 112 -10.82 -3.95 -0.69
N TRP A 113 -11.02 -4.80 0.32
CA TRP A 113 -11.96 -5.92 0.23
C TRP A 113 -13.39 -5.43 0.02
N ALA A 114 -13.82 -4.43 0.80
CA ALA A 114 -15.16 -3.86 0.67
C ALA A 114 -15.35 -3.23 -0.72
N ALA A 115 -14.34 -2.53 -1.24
CA ALA A 115 -14.39 -1.96 -2.58
C ALA A 115 -14.46 -3.02 -3.69
N ALA A 116 -13.75 -4.14 -3.53
CA ALA A 116 -13.72 -5.22 -4.53
C ALA A 116 -14.99 -6.10 -4.51
N THR A 117 -15.60 -6.28 -3.34
CA THR A 117 -16.73 -7.20 -3.12
C THR A 117 -18.08 -6.51 -2.96
N GLY A 118 -18.10 -5.18 -2.83
CA GLY A 118 -19.29 -4.44 -2.41
C GLY A 118 -19.64 -4.66 -0.93
N GLY A 119 -18.72 -5.22 -0.14
CA GLY A 119 -18.96 -5.60 1.26
C GLY A 119 -19.62 -6.97 1.43
N GLU A 120 -19.83 -7.71 0.34
CA GLU A 120 -20.38 -9.06 0.34
C GLU A 120 -19.30 -10.11 0.65
N PRO A 121 -19.69 -11.32 1.11
CA PRO A 121 -18.75 -12.39 1.40
C PRO A 121 -17.85 -12.72 0.20
N GLY A 122 -16.56 -12.90 0.46
CA GLY A 122 -15.57 -13.11 -0.57
C GLY A 122 -14.13 -12.94 -0.09
N VAL A 123 -13.18 -13.29 -0.95
CA VAL A 123 -11.74 -13.17 -0.71
C VAL A 123 -11.15 -12.17 -1.70
N MET A 124 -10.22 -11.38 -1.21
CA MET A 124 -9.41 -10.47 -2.00
C MET A 124 -7.93 -10.76 -1.72
N VAL A 125 -7.13 -10.78 -2.78
CA VAL A 125 -5.67 -10.85 -2.71
C VAL A 125 -5.09 -9.56 -3.27
N ILE A 126 -4.23 -8.90 -2.50
CA ILE A 126 -3.49 -7.71 -2.91
C ILE A 126 -2.07 -8.13 -3.26
N GLY A 127 -1.63 -7.84 -4.48
CA GLY A 127 -0.24 -7.93 -4.93
C GLY A 127 0.26 -6.55 -5.35
N GLY A 128 0.80 -5.78 -4.41
CA GLY A 128 1.31 -4.42 -4.61
C GLY A 128 2.77 -4.31 -4.20
N GLY A 129 3.16 -3.20 -3.54
CA GLY A 129 4.48 -3.11 -2.92
C GLY A 129 4.72 -4.23 -1.90
N GLY A 130 3.71 -4.53 -1.08
CA GLY A 130 3.59 -5.73 -0.25
C GLY A 130 2.45 -6.64 -0.73
N SER A 131 2.14 -7.71 0.01
CA SER A 131 1.04 -8.62 -0.33
C SER A 131 0.21 -9.04 0.89
N VAL A 132 -1.10 -9.20 0.68
CA VAL A 132 -2.04 -9.65 1.73
C VAL A 132 -3.25 -10.30 1.10
N ALA A 133 -3.71 -11.40 1.68
CA ALA A 133 -5.02 -11.98 1.41
C ALA A 133 -5.96 -11.68 2.58
N TYR A 134 -7.16 -11.21 2.27
CA TYR A 134 -8.21 -10.96 3.25
C TYR A 134 -9.55 -11.46 2.72
N GLY A 135 -10.35 -12.06 3.58
CA GLY A 135 -11.71 -12.46 3.22
C GLY A 135 -12.65 -12.47 4.40
N ARG A 136 -13.95 -12.41 4.09
CA ARG A 136 -15.03 -12.57 5.07
C ARG A 136 -16.05 -13.60 4.58
N THR A 137 -16.53 -14.40 5.50
CA THR A 137 -17.59 -15.39 5.26
C THR A 137 -18.98 -14.76 5.35
N GLY A 138 -20.01 -15.49 4.92
CA GLY A 138 -21.41 -15.09 5.10
C GLY A 138 -21.87 -15.00 6.57
N SER A 139 -21.15 -15.63 7.51
CA SER A 139 -21.38 -15.48 8.95
C SER A 139 -20.66 -14.28 9.56
N GLY A 140 -19.87 -13.53 8.76
CA GLY A 140 -19.11 -12.36 9.19
C GLY A 140 -17.71 -12.66 9.75
N GLU A 141 -17.30 -13.93 9.79
CA GLU A 141 -15.95 -14.32 10.19
C GLU A 141 -14.93 -13.79 9.18
N ALA A 142 -13.86 -13.18 9.67
CA ALA A 142 -12.81 -12.59 8.84
C ALA A 142 -11.50 -13.38 8.98
N VAL A 143 -10.80 -13.56 7.87
CA VAL A 143 -9.47 -14.18 7.84
C VAL A 143 -8.53 -13.26 7.09
N ARG A 144 -7.33 -13.08 7.64
CA ARG A 144 -6.21 -12.36 7.02
C ARG A 144 -4.99 -13.28 6.99
N ILE A 145 -4.33 -13.35 5.84
CA ILE A 145 -3.07 -14.08 5.63
C ILE A 145 -2.06 -13.12 4.98
N GLY A 146 -0.83 -13.09 5.49
CA GLY A 146 0.19 -12.15 5.05
C GLY A 146 -0.09 -10.71 5.51
N GLY A 147 0.49 -9.72 4.81
CA GLY A 147 0.46 -8.32 5.24
C GLY A 147 1.25 -8.08 6.53
N TRP A 148 2.36 -8.79 6.70
CA TRP A 148 3.28 -8.63 7.83
C TRP A 148 4.47 -7.72 7.51
N GLY A 149 4.52 -7.22 6.27
CA GLY A 149 5.60 -6.40 5.76
C GLY A 149 6.77 -7.24 5.21
N HIS A 150 7.58 -6.59 4.40
CA HIS A 150 8.64 -7.19 3.59
C HIS A 150 9.74 -7.94 4.36
N LEU A 151 9.87 -7.72 5.68
CA LEU A 151 10.82 -8.45 6.53
C LEU A 151 10.26 -9.78 7.04
N LEU A 152 8.94 -9.90 7.16
CA LEU A 152 8.26 -11.01 7.80
C LEU A 152 7.36 -11.80 6.84
N GLY A 153 7.19 -11.33 5.61
CA GLY A 153 6.41 -11.97 4.57
C GLY A 153 6.43 -11.13 3.29
N ASP A 154 5.24 -10.78 2.78
CA ASP A 154 5.02 -10.14 1.48
C ASP A 154 5.48 -11.02 0.30
N GLU A 155 5.44 -12.34 0.44
CA GLU A 155 5.70 -13.25 -0.67
C GLU A 155 4.77 -12.98 -1.86
N GLY A 156 5.33 -13.03 -3.06
CA GLY A 156 4.64 -12.68 -4.31
C GLY A 156 4.35 -11.20 -4.52
N SER A 157 4.70 -10.32 -3.57
CA SER A 157 4.62 -8.88 -3.75
C SER A 157 5.65 -8.35 -4.76
N GLY A 158 5.48 -7.10 -5.17
CA GLY A 158 6.47 -6.40 -5.99
C GLY A 158 7.82 -6.26 -5.30
N PHE A 159 7.85 -5.99 -3.98
CA PHE A 159 9.11 -5.99 -3.22
C PHE A 159 9.79 -7.36 -3.29
N TRP A 160 9.03 -8.44 -3.10
CA TRP A 160 9.57 -9.79 -3.16
C TRP A 160 10.14 -10.11 -4.55
N ILE A 161 9.40 -9.80 -5.62
CA ILE A 161 9.85 -9.99 -7.02
C ILE A 161 11.16 -9.22 -7.27
N GLY A 162 11.20 -7.94 -6.91
CA GLY A 162 12.39 -7.11 -7.08
C GLY A 162 13.59 -7.62 -6.29
N LEU A 163 13.37 -8.08 -5.05
CA LEU A 163 14.42 -8.66 -4.23
C LEU A 163 14.95 -9.97 -4.83
N GLN A 164 14.09 -10.83 -5.38
CA GLN A 164 14.54 -12.04 -6.07
C GLN A 164 15.35 -11.71 -7.32
N ALA A 165 14.97 -10.67 -8.07
CA ALA A 165 15.75 -10.20 -9.22
C ALA A 165 17.16 -9.74 -8.83
N ILE A 166 17.29 -8.98 -7.74
CA ILE A 166 18.59 -8.56 -7.18
C ILE A 166 19.41 -9.79 -6.77
N LYS A 167 18.81 -10.73 -6.04
CA LYS A 167 19.48 -11.97 -5.63
C LYS A 167 19.95 -12.80 -6.84
N ALA A 168 19.12 -12.90 -7.88
CA ALA A 168 19.46 -13.61 -9.11
C ALA A 168 20.65 -12.97 -9.83
N ALA A 169 20.69 -11.63 -9.91
CA ALA A 169 21.81 -10.90 -10.49
C ALA A 169 23.13 -11.19 -9.76
N LEU A 170 23.14 -11.14 -8.43
CA LEU A 170 24.32 -11.44 -7.61
C LEU A 170 24.76 -12.91 -7.75
N LYS A 171 23.81 -13.86 -7.73
CA LYS A 171 24.12 -15.30 -7.91
C LYS A 171 24.72 -15.60 -9.29
N SER A 172 24.18 -15.01 -10.34
CA SER A 172 24.69 -15.12 -11.72
C SER A 172 26.14 -14.64 -11.82
N ARG A 173 26.45 -13.50 -11.19
CA ARG A 173 27.81 -12.92 -11.20
C ARG A 173 28.82 -13.69 -10.37
N ALA A 174 28.37 -14.26 -9.26
CA ALA A 174 29.17 -15.16 -8.44
C ALA A 174 29.40 -16.55 -9.09
N GLY A 175 28.81 -16.83 -10.25
CA GLY A 175 28.88 -18.14 -10.92
C GLY A 175 28.09 -19.24 -10.20
N VAL A 176 27.18 -18.86 -9.28
CA VAL A 176 26.30 -19.78 -8.54
C VAL A 176 25.12 -20.23 -9.39
N SER A 177 24.66 -19.36 -10.30
CA SER A 177 23.60 -19.65 -11.27
C SER A 177 24.04 -19.28 -12.68
N GLN A 178 23.28 -19.72 -13.69
CA GLN A 178 23.54 -19.36 -15.08
C GLN A 178 23.44 -17.84 -15.29
N LYS A 179 24.23 -17.33 -16.24
CA LYS A 179 24.13 -15.93 -16.69
C LYS A 179 22.87 -15.73 -17.50
N THR A 180 22.11 -14.69 -17.15
CA THR A 180 20.83 -14.34 -17.77
C THR A 180 20.77 -12.86 -18.07
N ALA A 181 19.87 -12.48 -18.99
CA ALA A 181 19.63 -11.07 -19.33
C ALA A 181 19.13 -10.30 -18.10
N LEU A 182 18.34 -10.95 -17.24
CA LEU A 182 17.93 -10.39 -15.94
C LEU A 182 19.10 -9.93 -15.10
N GLY A 183 20.13 -10.77 -14.92
CA GLY A 183 21.27 -10.41 -14.11
C GLY A 183 21.99 -9.17 -14.63
N GLU A 184 22.22 -9.09 -15.94
CA GLU A 184 22.88 -7.94 -16.57
C GLU A 184 22.05 -6.66 -16.47
N ARG A 185 20.74 -6.74 -16.75
CA ARG A 185 19.84 -5.59 -16.73
C ARG A 185 19.61 -5.03 -15.33
N VAL A 186 19.62 -5.89 -14.31
CA VAL A 186 19.57 -5.44 -12.91
C VAL A 186 20.83 -4.65 -12.55
N MET A 187 22.03 -5.12 -12.90
CA MET A 187 23.26 -4.36 -12.64
C MET A 187 23.27 -3.00 -13.37
N GLN A 188 22.81 -2.97 -14.63
CA GLN A 188 22.63 -1.72 -15.37
C GLN A 188 21.68 -0.75 -14.67
N ARG A 189 20.63 -1.25 -14.01
CA ARG A 189 19.68 -0.43 -13.23
C ARG A 189 20.31 0.18 -11.98
N PHE A 190 21.30 -0.48 -11.38
CA PHE A 190 22.15 0.08 -10.33
C PHE A 190 23.28 0.97 -10.89
N GLY A 191 23.49 0.97 -12.20
CA GLY A 191 24.52 1.77 -12.86
C GLY A 191 25.94 1.39 -12.43
N THR A 192 26.16 0.12 -12.04
CA THR A 192 27.44 -0.35 -11.53
C THR A 192 27.73 -1.79 -11.96
N ASP A 193 29.02 -2.09 -12.11
CA ASP A 193 29.54 -3.44 -12.28
C ASP A 193 30.17 -3.99 -10.98
N ASP A 194 30.08 -3.27 -9.86
CA ASP A 194 30.59 -3.70 -8.55
C ASP A 194 29.46 -4.20 -7.65
N ASP A 195 29.46 -5.50 -7.36
CA ASP A 195 28.50 -6.18 -6.47
C ASP A 195 28.44 -5.51 -5.09
N ARG A 196 29.58 -4.98 -4.59
CA ARG A 196 29.65 -4.30 -3.30
C ARG A 196 28.84 -3.01 -3.29
N GLN A 197 28.75 -2.33 -4.42
CA GLN A 197 27.94 -1.12 -4.55
C GLN A 197 26.45 -1.47 -4.48
N VAL A 198 26.01 -2.53 -5.16
CA VAL A 198 24.62 -3.03 -5.07
C VAL A 198 24.26 -3.39 -3.63
N ILE A 199 25.12 -4.16 -2.95
CA ILE A 199 24.92 -4.53 -1.54
C ILE A 199 24.82 -3.27 -0.68
N ARG A 200 25.75 -2.32 -0.84
CA ARG A 200 25.73 -1.08 -0.07
C ARG A 200 24.42 -0.32 -0.29
N GLU A 201 24.00 -0.12 -1.53
CA GLU A 201 22.79 0.64 -1.86
C GLU A 201 21.51 0.03 -1.28
N VAL A 202 21.38 -1.30 -1.36
CA VAL A 202 20.23 -2.03 -0.78
C VAL A 202 20.20 -1.91 0.75
N TYR A 203 21.36 -1.96 1.42
CA TYR A 203 21.43 -1.89 2.89
C TYR A 203 21.54 -0.45 3.46
N SER A 204 21.95 0.56 2.68
CA SER A 204 22.20 1.93 3.17
C SER A 204 20.95 2.80 3.30
N ALA A 205 19.75 2.22 3.21
CA ALA A 205 18.46 2.92 3.23
C ALA A 205 18.25 3.97 2.12
N THR A 206 19.15 4.06 1.14
CA THR A 206 19.02 4.90 -0.06
C THR A 206 18.19 4.24 -1.15
N PHE A 207 18.11 2.91 -1.15
CA PHE A 207 17.26 2.13 -2.04
C PHE A 207 16.01 1.71 -1.26
N SER A 208 14.90 2.37 -1.52
CA SER A 208 13.66 2.19 -0.76
C SER A 208 12.93 0.90 -1.14
N GLU A 209 11.96 0.49 -0.31
CA GLU A 209 11.04 -0.61 -0.65
C GLU A 209 10.34 -0.38 -2.00
N ALA A 210 10.02 0.88 -2.32
CA ALA A 210 9.43 1.26 -3.59
C ALA A 210 10.41 1.12 -4.76
N ASP A 211 11.71 1.38 -4.55
CA ASP A 211 12.74 1.20 -5.58
C ASP A 211 12.95 -0.28 -5.90
N VAL A 212 12.94 -1.15 -4.87
CA VAL A 212 12.98 -2.61 -5.05
C VAL A 212 11.75 -3.07 -5.84
N ALA A 213 10.55 -2.70 -5.40
CA ALA A 213 9.31 -3.04 -6.11
C ALA A 213 9.26 -2.45 -7.53
N GLY A 214 9.97 -1.34 -7.78
CA GLY A 214 10.14 -0.72 -9.09
C GLY A 214 10.90 -1.57 -10.11
N LEU A 215 11.50 -2.70 -9.70
CA LEU A 215 12.12 -3.67 -10.61
C LEU A 215 11.10 -4.59 -11.30
N VAL A 216 9.86 -4.67 -10.81
CA VAL A 216 8.82 -5.57 -11.38
C VAL A 216 8.64 -5.39 -12.90
N PRO A 217 8.53 -4.17 -13.46
CA PRO A 217 8.37 -4.00 -14.91
C PRO A 217 9.55 -4.56 -15.71
N LEU A 218 10.77 -4.48 -15.16
CA LEU A 218 11.97 -5.05 -15.78
C LEU A 218 11.88 -6.58 -15.81
N VAL A 219 11.52 -7.19 -14.68
CA VAL A 219 11.33 -8.65 -14.58
C VAL A 219 10.25 -9.13 -15.56
N ALA A 220 9.11 -8.44 -15.59
CA ALA A 220 8.00 -8.76 -16.49
C ALA A 220 8.39 -8.68 -17.97
N SER A 221 9.11 -7.62 -18.38
CA SER A 221 9.60 -7.47 -19.76
C SER A 221 10.52 -8.64 -20.15
N LEU A 222 11.46 -9.00 -19.28
CA LEU A 222 12.42 -10.04 -19.56
C LEU A 222 11.79 -11.44 -19.59
N ALA A 223 10.81 -11.70 -18.73
CA ALA A 223 10.03 -12.93 -18.79
C ALA A 223 9.30 -13.07 -20.14
N GLN A 224 8.73 -11.97 -20.67
CA GLN A 224 8.10 -11.94 -21.99
C GLN A 224 9.11 -12.13 -23.14
N GLU A 225 10.35 -11.67 -22.94
CA GLU A 225 11.46 -11.86 -23.89
C GLU A 225 12.08 -13.27 -23.82
N GLY A 226 11.64 -14.12 -22.89
CA GLY A 226 12.07 -15.52 -22.76
C GLY A 226 13.19 -15.76 -21.74
N ASP A 227 13.48 -14.81 -20.85
CA ASP A 227 14.40 -15.05 -19.72
C ASP A 227 13.76 -16.00 -18.70
N GLU A 228 14.25 -17.24 -18.65
CA GLU A 228 13.71 -18.30 -17.78
C GLU A 228 13.80 -17.96 -16.28
N THR A 229 14.81 -17.19 -15.85
CA THR A 229 14.91 -16.80 -14.43
C THR A 229 13.87 -15.74 -14.09
N ALA A 230 13.64 -14.77 -14.98
CA ALA A 230 12.58 -13.79 -14.80
C ALA A 230 11.19 -14.45 -14.79
N ALA A 231 10.93 -15.39 -15.71
CA ALA A 231 9.69 -16.16 -15.74
C ALA A 231 9.50 -16.97 -14.44
N GLY A 232 10.53 -17.68 -13.99
CA GLY A 232 10.47 -18.46 -12.76
C GLY A 232 10.18 -17.62 -11.51
N ILE A 233 10.72 -16.39 -11.43
CA ILE A 233 10.40 -15.46 -10.33
C ILE A 233 8.92 -15.07 -10.35
N LEU A 234 8.33 -14.83 -11.53
CA LEU A 234 6.91 -14.48 -11.64
C LEU A 234 6.00 -15.67 -11.33
N ASP A 235 6.38 -16.88 -11.74
CA ASP A 235 5.65 -18.11 -11.44
C ASP A 235 5.65 -18.40 -9.94
N GLU A 236 6.81 -18.25 -9.27
CA GLU A 236 6.91 -18.41 -7.82
C GLU A 236 6.11 -17.32 -7.08
N ALA A 237 6.13 -16.08 -7.58
CA ALA A 237 5.29 -15.01 -7.03
C ALA A 237 3.79 -15.34 -7.15
N ALA A 238 3.35 -15.86 -8.31
CA ALA A 238 1.97 -16.26 -8.53
C ALA A 238 1.57 -17.43 -7.61
N TYR A 239 2.46 -18.40 -7.41
CA TYR A 239 2.25 -19.51 -6.47
C TYR A 239 2.02 -19.00 -5.04
N HIS A 240 2.86 -18.08 -4.57
CA HIS A 240 2.71 -17.49 -3.24
C HIS A 240 1.38 -16.73 -3.05
N LEU A 241 0.85 -16.11 -4.10
CA LEU A 241 -0.42 -15.37 -4.04
C LEU A 241 -1.64 -16.28 -4.15
N ALA A 242 -1.55 -17.39 -4.89
CA ALA A 242 -2.66 -18.31 -5.14
C ALA A 242 -2.88 -19.32 -4.00
N GLY A 243 -1.80 -19.74 -3.33
CA GLY A 243 -1.82 -20.78 -2.31
C GLY A 243 -1.65 -22.19 -2.87
#